data_AF-A0A948KJ33-F1
#
_entry.id   AF-A0A948KJ33-F1
#
_cell.length_a   1.000
_cell.length_b   1.000
_cell.length_c   1.000
_cell.angle_alpha   90.00
_cell.angle_beta   90.00
_cell.angle_gamma   90.00
#
_symmetry.space_group_name_H-M   'P 1'
#
loop_
_entity.id
_entity.type
_entity.pdbx_description
1 polymer ?
#
loop_
_entity_poly.entity_id
_entity_poly.type
_entity_poly.pdbx_seq_one_letter_code
_entity_poly.pdbx_strand_id
1 'polypeptide(L)'
;MNTEAIVYLLRKTSLTRTEIGKLKPDQLQAIVKEVYFQESVDEYRKMHSVASILAAIYNTIPQKPGHKALTAKDFLSGEPPSREGKRPDSNIEILAKQKGIILPSR
;
A
#
# COMPACT_ATOMS: atom_id res chain seq x y z
N MET A 1 20.10 -19.69 -9.23
CA MET A 1 19.47 -18.38 -9.53
C MET A 1 17.98 -18.51 -9.29
N ASN A 2 17.37 -17.62 -8.49
CA ASN A 2 15.94 -17.68 -8.15
C ASN A 2 15.08 -17.37 -9.39
N THR A 3 14.58 -18.43 -10.04
CA THR A 3 13.70 -18.37 -11.22
C THR A 3 12.48 -17.47 -10.99
N GLU A 4 11.97 -17.44 -9.75
CA GLU A 4 10.82 -16.63 -9.35
C GLU A 4 11.08 -15.13 -9.49
N ALA A 5 12.26 -14.64 -9.10
CA ALA A 5 12.61 -13.22 -9.21
C ALA A 5 12.67 -12.76 -10.67
N ILE A 6 13.18 -13.63 -11.57
CA ILE A 6 13.26 -13.34 -13.01
C ILE A 6 11.86 -13.30 -13.62
N VAL A 7 11.01 -14.28 -13.31
CA VAL A 7 9.61 -14.31 -13.79
C VAL A 7 8.83 -13.12 -13.26
N TYR A 8 9.05 -12.74 -12.00
CA TYR A 8 8.43 -11.57 -11.40
C TYR A 8 8.82 -10.27 -12.12
N LEU A 9 10.12 -10.05 -12.37
CA LEU A 9 10.58 -8.87 -13.12
C LEU A 9 10.03 -8.83 -14.55
N LEU A 10 10.00 -9.96 -15.25
CA LEU A 10 9.41 -10.05 -16.60
C LEU A 10 7.94 -9.64 -16.63
N ARG A 11 7.19 -9.89 -15.54
CA ARG A 11 5.76 -9.51 -15.44
C ARG A 11 5.55 -8.05 -15.04
N LYS A 12 6.49 -7.48 -14.29
CA LYS A 12 6.33 -6.17 -13.63
C LYS A 12 7.08 -5.04 -14.32
N THR A 13 8.00 -5.37 -15.21
CA THR A 13 8.83 -4.42 -15.95
C THR A 13 8.73 -4.69 -17.44
N SER A 14 9.17 -3.73 -18.25
CA SER A 14 9.28 -3.90 -19.71
C SER A 14 10.57 -4.61 -20.14
N LEU A 15 11.35 -5.16 -19.20
CA LEU A 15 12.62 -5.81 -19.49
C LEU A 15 12.40 -7.18 -20.14
N THR A 16 13.25 -7.51 -21.11
CA THR A 16 13.31 -8.83 -21.72
C THR A 16 14.17 -9.80 -20.91
N ARG A 17 13.99 -11.11 -21.17
CA ARG A 17 14.79 -12.15 -20.50
C ARG A 17 16.29 -11.98 -20.76
N THR A 18 16.66 -11.54 -21.95
CA THR A 18 18.05 -11.29 -22.36
C THR A 18 18.66 -10.13 -21.60
N GLU A 19 17.90 -9.05 -21.39
CA GLU A 19 18.35 -7.89 -20.61
C GLU A 19 18.54 -8.25 -19.14
N ILE A 20 17.61 -9.01 -18.56
CA ILE A 20 17.73 -9.51 -17.18
C ILE A 20 18.96 -10.41 -17.04
N GLY A 21 19.23 -11.26 -18.04
CA GLY A 21 20.41 -12.14 -18.05
C GLY A 21 21.76 -11.41 -18.10
N LYS A 22 21.79 -10.13 -18.51
CA LYS A 22 22.99 -9.29 -18.51
C LYS A 22 23.24 -8.60 -17.17
N LEU A 23 22.29 -8.64 -16.24
CA LEU A 23 22.41 -7.99 -14.93
C LEU A 23 23.34 -8.78 -14.01
N LYS A 24 24.19 -8.06 -13.28
CA LYS A 24 24.91 -8.65 -12.14
C LYS A 24 23.93 -9.01 -11.02
N PRO A 25 24.24 -9.99 -10.16
CA PRO A 25 23.38 -10.37 -9.04
C PRO A 25 22.93 -9.19 -8.17
N ASP A 26 23.82 -8.26 -7.85
CA ASP A 26 23.51 -7.08 -7.02
C ASP A 26 22.54 -6.12 -7.72
N GLN A 27 22.70 -5.95 -9.04
CA GLN A 27 21.81 -5.11 -9.85
C GLN A 27 20.42 -5.73 -9.94
N LEU A 28 20.36 -7.06 -10.13
CA LEU A 28 19.11 -7.81 -10.11
C LEU A 28 18.39 -7.62 -8.78
N GLN A 29 19.10 -7.77 -7.66
CA GLN A 29 18.52 -7.60 -6.33
C GLN A 29 18.03 -6.17 -6.09
N ALA A 30 18.78 -5.16 -6.54
CA ALA A 30 18.38 -3.76 -6.44
C ALA A 30 17.09 -3.46 -7.21
N ILE A 31 16.98 -3.95 -8.45
CA ILE A 31 15.77 -3.77 -9.27
C ILE A 31 14.58 -4.48 -8.63
N VAL A 32 14.75 -5.70 -8.14
CA VAL A 32 13.68 -6.43 -7.43
C VAL A 32 13.20 -5.65 -6.21
N LYS A 33 14.12 -5.14 -5.38
CA LYS A 33 13.77 -4.31 -4.21
C LYS A 33 13.01 -3.04 -4.61
N GLU A 34 13.43 -2.38 -5.69
CA GLU A 34 12.76 -1.18 -6.19
C GLU A 34 11.32 -1.48 -6.64
N VAL A 35 11.10 -2.56 -7.39
CA VAL A 35 9.76 -2.97 -7.81
C VAL A 35 8.88 -3.27 -6.59
N TYR A 36 9.40 -3.98 -5.58
CA TYR A 36 8.67 -4.23 -4.33
C TYR A 36 8.31 -2.94 -3.58
N PHE A 37 9.23 -1.97 -3.55
CA PHE A 37 8.99 -0.68 -2.93
C PHE A 37 7.88 0.08 -3.66
N GLN A 38 7.92 0.13 -5.00
CA GLN A 38 6.90 0.79 -5.81
C GLN A 38 5.51 0.17 -5.60
N GLU A 39 5.40 -1.16 -5.58
CA GLU A 39 4.13 -1.82 -5.27
C GLU A 39 3.60 -1.44 -3.88
N SER A 40 4.49 -1.37 -2.90
CA SER A 40 4.11 -1.00 -1.52
C SER A 40 3.63 0.45 -1.45
N VAL A 41 4.26 1.37 -2.20
CA VAL A 41 3.83 2.77 -2.34
C VAL A 41 2.45 2.86 -2.98
N ASP A 42 2.20 2.12 -4.04
CA ASP A 42 0.92 2.13 -4.73
C ASP A 42 -0.21 1.55 -3.87
N GLU A 43 0.07 0.47 -3.14
CA GLU A 43 -0.86 -0.10 -2.17
C GLU A 43 -1.16 0.89 -1.04
N TYR A 44 -0.13 1.52 -0.47
CA TYR A 44 -0.30 2.56 0.55
C TYR A 44 -1.14 3.73 0.03
N ARG A 45 -0.92 4.19 -1.21
CA ARG A 45 -1.71 5.27 -1.82
C ARG A 45 -3.18 4.89 -1.98
N LYS A 46 -3.48 3.65 -2.39
CA LYS A 46 -4.85 3.14 -2.46
C LYS A 46 -5.50 3.15 -1.08
N MET A 47 -4.79 2.61 -0.09
CA MET A 47 -5.22 2.60 1.31
C MET A 47 -5.49 4.01 1.84
N HIS A 48 -4.57 4.95 1.61
CA HIS A 48 -4.72 6.34 2.02
C HIS A 48 -5.91 7.03 1.34
N SER A 49 -6.16 6.73 0.06
CA SER A 49 -7.31 7.26 -0.67
C SER A 49 -8.63 6.77 -0.06
N VAL A 50 -8.73 5.47 0.24
CA VAL A 50 -9.91 4.90 0.93
C VAL A 50 -10.08 5.52 2.31
N ALA A 51 -9.01 5.60 3.10
CA ALA A 51 -9.03 6.23 4.42
C ALA A 51 -9.46 7.71 4.37
N SER A 52 -9.06 8.44 3.33
CA SER A 52 -9.48 9.83 3.11
C SER A 52 -10.98 9.93 2.82
N ILE A 53 -11.52 9.02 2.01
CA ILE A 53 -12.96 8.94 1.74
C ILE A 53 -13.73 8.61 3.02
N LEU A 54 -13.24 7.67 3.84
CA LEU A 54 -13.86 7.31 5.11
C LEU A 54 -13.88 8.47 6.10
N ALA A 55 -12.77 9.21 6.21
CA ALA A 55 -12.71 10.43 7.01
C ALA A 55 -13.71 11.48 6.51
N ALA A 56 -13.83 11.68 5.20
CA ALA A 56 -14.82 12.59 4.63
C ALA A 56 -16.26 12.17 4.97
N ILE A 57 -16.61 10.90 4.76
CA ILE A 57 -17.93 10.36 5.12
C ILE A 57 -18.21 10.59 6.61
N TYR A 58 -17.27 10.22 7.47
CA TYR A 58 -17.41 10.39 8.92
C TYR A 58 -17.71 11.84 9.33
N ASN A 59 -16.97 12.78 8.74
CA ASN A 59 -17.09 14.20 9.05
C ASN A 59 -18.36 14.84 8.46
N THR A 60 -19.04 14.20 7.50
CA THR A 60 -20.32 14.68 6.96
C THR A 60 -21.55 14.26 7.80
N ILE A 61 -21.40 13.25 8.66
CA ILE A 61 -22.48 12.81 9.54
C ILE A 61 -22.61 13.79 10.71
N PRO A 62 -23.82 14.29 11.06
CA PRO A 62 -24.00 15.18 12.20
C PRO A 62 -23.48 14.53 13.50
N GLN A 63 -22.41 15.09 14.06
CA GLN A 63 -21.81 14.61 15.31
C GLN A 63 -22.29 15.44 16.51
N LYS A 64 -22.17 14.88 17.71
CA LYS A 64 -22.45 15.61 18.96
C LYS A 64 -21.48 16.80 19.12
N PRO A 65 -21.89 17.89 19.78
CA PRO A 65 -21.00 19.01 20.09
C PRO A 65 -19.73 18.53 20.81
N GLY A 66 -18.55 18.95 20.33
CA GLY A 66 -17.26 18.53 20.88
C GLY A 66 -16.59 17.35 20.16
N HIS A 67 -17.21 16.81 19.11
CA HIS A 67 -16.58 15.73 18.33
C HIS A 67 -15.42 16.25 17.48
N LYS A 68 -14.26 15.58 17.56
CA LYS A 68 -13.09 15.90 16.74
C LYS A 68 -13.29 15.34 15.32
N ALA A 69 -12.95 16.13 14.31
CA ALA A 69 -12.90 15.68 12.93
C ALA A 69 -11.80 14.61 12.77
N LEU A 70 -12.11 13.54 12.03
CA LEU A 70 -11.15 12.50 11.71
C LEU A 70 -10.42 12.81 10.40
N THR A 71 -9.21 12.30 10.30
CA THR A 71 -8.34 12.39 9.14
C THR A 71 -8.05 11.00 8.58
N ALA A 72 -7.48 10.92 7.38
CA ALA A 72 -7.09 9.64 6.79
C ALA A 72 -6.15 8.81 7.71
N LYS A 73 -5.29 9.47 8.48
CA LYS A 73 -4.39 8.81 9.42
C LYS A 73 -5.12 8.03 10.51
N ASP A 74 -6.33 8.45 10.88
CA ASP A 74 -7.15 7.76 11.88
C ASP A 74 -7.72 6.41 11.38
N PHE A 75 -7.63 6.16 10.08
CA PHE A 75 -8.06 4.93 9.41
C PHE A 75 -6.88 4.16 8.79
N LEU A 76 -5.63 4.53 9.10
CA LEU A 76 -4.42 3.85 8.62
C LEU A 76 -3.61 3.35 9.80
N SER A 77 -3.29 2.05 9.83
CA SER A 77 -2.45 1.43 10.87
C SER A 77 -0.95 1.38 10.54
N GLY A 78 -0.50 2.05 9.49
CA GLY A 78 0.87 1.92 9.00
C GLY A 78 1.57 3.25 8.69
N GLU A 79 2.87 3.28 8.92
CA GLU A 79 3.74 4.33 8.39
C GLU A 79 3.80 4.24 6.85
N PRO A 80 4.12 5.36 6.16
CA PRO A 80 4.43 5.32 4.75
C PRO A 80 5.52 4.27 4.47
N PRO A 81 5.39 3.50 3.38
CA PRO A 81 6.39 2.50 3.03
C PRO A 81 7.76 3.17 2.89
N SER A 82 8.77 2.58 3.52
CA SER A 82 10.16 2.98 3.40
C SER A 82 10.93 1.94 2.59
N ARG A 83 12.05 2.34 1.97
CA ARG A 83 12.89 1.45 1.15
C ARG A 83 13.51 0.30 1.96
N GLU A 84 13.53 0.42 3.28
CA GLU A 84 14.04 -0.56 4.24
C GLU A 84 12.93 -1.21 5.08
N GLY A 85 11.68 -0.77 4.89
CA GLY A 85 10.55 -1.09 5.75
C GLY A 85 9.74 -2.30 5.30
N LYS A 86 8.93 -2.81 6.24
CA LYS A 86 7.95 -3.85 5.95
C LYS A 86 6.79 -3.28 5.12
N ARG A 87 6.15 -4.14 4.33
CA ARG A 87 4.90 -3.79 3.63
C ARG A 87 3.86 -3.30 4.65
N PRO A 88 3.09 -2.25 4.32
CA PRO A 88 2.09 -1.72 5.22
C PRO A 88 0.96 -2.74 5.44
N ASP A 89 0.61 -3.01 6.70
CA ASP A 89 -0.48 -3.93 7.04
C ASP A 89 -1.85 -3.37 6.61
N SER A 90 -2.57 -4.12 5.79
CA SER A 90 -3.89 -3.74 5.25
C SER A 90 -5.01 -4.08 6.25
N ASN A 91 -5.16 -3.31 7.33
CA ASN A 91 -6.23 -3.50 8.33
C ASN A 91 -7.31 -2.40 8.31
N ILE A 92 -7.49 -1.72 7.17
CA ILE A 92 -8.47 -0.63 7.00
C ILE A 92 -9.90 -1.04 7.39
N GLU A 93 -10.32 -2.27 7.08
CA GLU A 93 -11.68 -2.74 7.37
C GLU A 93 -11.95 -2.84 8.87
N ILE A 94 -10.96 -3.30 9.65
CA ILE A 94 -11.05 -3.40 11.11
C ILE A 94 -11.13 -1.99 11.71
N LEU A 95 -10.29 -1.06 11.24
CA LEU A 95 -10.28 0.32 11.71
C LEU A 95 -11.58 1.05 11.37
N ALA A 96 -12.09 0.89 10.15
CA ALA A 96 -13.37 1.46 9.74
C ALA A 96 -14.52 0.98 10.64
N LYS A 97 -14.58 -0.33 10.92
CA LYS A 97 -15.58 -0.93 11.81
C LYS A 97 -15.49 -0.39 13.24
N GLN A 98 -14.29 -0.21 13.79
CA GLN A 98 -14.09 0.41 15.11
C GLN A 98 -14.61 1.85 15.19
N LYS A 99 -14.62 2.57 14.06
CA LYS A 99 -15.17 3.94 13.96
C LYS A 99 -16.65 3.97 13.57
N GLY A 100 -17.32 2.81 13.55
CA GLY A 100 -18.74 2.69 13.23
C GLY A 100 -19.06 2.77 11.74
N ILE A 101 -18.05 2.66 10.85
CA ILE A 101 -18.25 2.64 9.41
C ILE A 101 -18.27 1.18 8.94
N ILE A 102 -19.38 0.74 8.37
CA ILE A 102 -19.52 -0.58 7.76
C ILE A 102 -19.21 -0.42 6.27
N LEU A 103 -18.05 -0.95 5.85
CA LEU A 103 -17.71 -1.06 4.44
C LEU A 103 -18.59 -2.15 3.80
N PRO A 104 -19.11 -1.94 2.59
CA PRO A 104 -19.84 -2.98 1.88
C PRO A 104 -18.90 -4.16 1.60
N SER A 105 -19.27 -5.35 2.08
CA SER A 105 -18.59 -6.60 1.77
C SER A 105 -18.66 -6.84 0.26
N ARG A 106 -17.53 -7.23 -0.35
CA ARG A 106 -17.54 -7.74 -1.72
C ARG A 106 -18.24 -9.08 -1.81
#